data_AF-A0A1M4UF99-F1
#
_entry.id   AF-A0A1M4UF99-F1
#
_cell.length_a   1.000
_cell.length_b   1.000
_cell.length_c   1.000
_cell.angle_alpha   90.00
_cell.angle_beta   90.00
_cell.angle_gamma   90.00
#
_symmetry.space_group_name_H-M   'P 1'
#
loop_
_entity.id
_entity.type
_entity.pdbx_description
1 polymer ?
#
loop_
_entity_poly.entity_id
_entity_poly.type
_entity_poly.pdbx_seq_one_letter_code
_entity_poly.pdbx_strand_id
1 'polypeptide(L)' 'MKTTSKIQYAFANFILIPVVSAVFGYNLYQVIAHQETSNVAATLLLAVFTSVLVRKYGSKPVNEKQKN' A
#
# COMPACT_ATOMS: atom_id res chain seq x y z
N MET A 1 -24.66 -9.94 9.41
CA MET A 1 -24.16 -9.22 8.22
C MET A 1 -22.63 -9.14 8.30
N LYS A 2 -21.90 -10.11 7.73
CA LYS A 2 -20.41 -10.19 7.79
C LYS A 2 -19.75 -10.30 6.40
N THR A 3 -20.54 -10.37 5.33
CA THR A 3 -20.09 -10.58 3.94
C THR A 3 -19.90 -9.27 3.17
N THR A 4 -20.72 -8.25 3.43
CA THR A 4 -20.62 -6.92 2.78
C THR A 4 -19.28 -6.25 3.02
N SER A 5 -18.74 -6.25 4.25
CA SER A 5 -17.43 -5.65 4.51
C SER A 5 -16.30 -6.36 3.78
N LYS A 6 -16.30 -7.70 3.67
CA LYS A 6 -15.23 -8.43 2.96
C LYS A 6 -15.17 -8.06 1.48
N ILE A 7 -16.32 -7.87 0.84
CA ILE A 7 -16.41 -7.46 -0.58
C ILE A 7 -15.93 -6.02 -0.75
N GLN A 8 -16.28 -5.11 0.17
CA GLN A 8 -15.80 -3.73 0.14
C GLN A 8 -14.29 -3.62 0.31
N TYR A 9 -13.68 -4.43 1.20
CA TYR A 9 -12.23 -4.48 1.34
C TYR A 9 -11.54 -5.03 0.08
N ALA A 10 -12.07 -6.10 -0.50
CA ALA A 10 -11.52 -6.67 -1.73
C ALA A 10 -11.57 -5.68 -2.90
N PHE A 11 -12.68 -4.94 -3.04
CA PHE A 11 -12.87 -3.95 -4.09
C PHE A 11 -12.01 -2.69 -3.87
N ALA A 12 -11.95 -2.18 -2.63
CA ALA A 12 -11.07 -1.08 -2.29
C ALA A 12 -9.62 -1.43 -2.59
N ASN A 13 -9.17 -2.63 -2.22
CA ASN A 13 -7.81 -3.10 -2.47
C ASN A 13 -7.52 -3.26 -3.97
N PHE A 14 -8.48 -3.72 -4.76
CA PHE A 14 -8.36 -3.85 -6.22
C PHE A 14 -8.11 -2.50 -6.92
N ILE A 15 -8.63 -1.40 -6.38
CA ILE A 15 -8.40 -0.04 -6.92
C ILE A 15 -7.19 0.63 -6.25
N LEU A 16 -7.03 0.50 -4.93
CA LEU A 16 -5.95 1.14 -4.18
C LEU A 16 -4.57 0.63 -4.59
N ILE A 17 -4.40 -0.69 -4.78
CA ILE A 17 -3.11 -1.28 -5.15
C ILE A 17 -2.55 -0.68 -6.45
N PRO A 18 -3.29 -0.71 -7.59
CA PRO A 18 -2.76 -0.18 -8.83
C PRO A 18 -2.52 1.33 -8.77
N VAL A 19 -3.39 2.09 -8.09
CA VAL A 19 -3.22 3.54 -7.94
C VAL A 19 -1.97 3.87 -7.12
N VAL A 20 -1.80 3.26 -5.94
CA VAL A 20 -0.63 3.50 -5.09
C VAL A 20 0.64 3.04 -5.79
N SER A 21 0.60 1.90 -6.49
CA SER A 21 1.75 1.38 -7.24
C SER A 21 2.15 2.29 -8.40
N ALA A 22 1.18 2.84 -9.15
CA ALA A 22 1.45 3.76 -10.25
C ALA A 22 2.05 5.09 -9.76
N VAL A 23 1.48 5.67 -8.69
CA VAL A 23 2.00 6.90 -8.08
C VAL A 23 3.41 6.68 -7.53
N PHE A 24 3.62 5.59 -6.79
CA PHE A 24 4.95 5.27 -6.26
C PHE A 24 5.96 5.02 -7.39
N GLY A 25 5.60 4.21 -8.39
CA GLY A 25 6.46 3.86 -9.52
C GLY A 25 6.85 5.09 -10.36
N TYR A 26 5.91 5.99 -10.63
CA TYR A 26 6.19 7.24 -11.34
C TYR A 26 7.18 8.12 -10.58
N ASN A 27 6.94 8.32 -9.28
CA ASN A 27 7.83 9.12 -8.46
C ASN A 27 9.20 8.46 -8.28
N LEU A 28 9.26 7.13 -8.12
CA LEU A 28 10.53 6.39 -8.06
C LEU A 28 11.31 6.49 -9.38
N TYR A 29 10.62 6.37 -10.52
CA TYR A 29 11.23 6.56 -11.84
C TYR A 29 11.82 7.96 -11.98
N GLN A 30 11.08 9.00 -11.58
CA GLN A 30 11.63 10.36 -11.60
C GLN A 30 12.86 10.51 -10.70
N VAL A 31 12.85 9.94 -9.48
CA VAL A 31 14.02 9.99 -8.58
C VAL A 31 15.26 9.33 -9.19
N ILE A 32 15.08 8.31 -10.02
CA ILE A 32 16.20 7.60 -10.67
C ILE A 32 16.61 8.29 -11.97
N ALA A 33 15.66 8.68 -12.81
CA ALA A 33 15.91 9.12 -14.19
C ALA A 33 15.97 10.65 -14.36
N HIS A 34 15.31 11.42 -13.49
CA HIS A 34 15.18 12.88 -13.60
C HIS A 34 15.26 13.52 -12.20
N GLN A 35 16.40 13.35 -11.52
CA GLN A 35 16.59 13.81 -10.13
C GLN A 35 16.23 15.28 -9.91
N GLU A 36 16.53 16.13 -10.89
CA GLU A 36 16.31 17.58 -10.88
C GLU A 36 14.85 18.01 -10.89
N THR A 37 13.93 17.17 -11.37
CA THR A 37 12.48 17.42 -11.32
C THR A 37 11.74 16.54 -10.32
N SER A 38 12.45 15.59 -9.70
CA SER A 38 11.84 14.59 -8.82
C SER A 38 11.44 15.17 -7.47
N ASN A 39 10.19 14.90 -7.04
CA ASN A 39 9.73 15.24 -5.70
C ASN A 39 10.06 14.10 -4.71
N VAL A 40 11.35 13.96 -4.39
CA VAL A 40 11.89 12.92 -3.48
C VAL A 40 11.15 12.91 -2.12
N ALA A 41 10.79 14.08 -1.61
CA ALA A 41 10.10 14.23 -0.34
C ALA A 41 8.72 13.54 -0.34
N ALA A 42 7.95 13.69 -1.42
CA ALA A 42 6.66 13.04 -1.56
C ALA A 42 6.79 11.51 -1.60
N THR A 43 7.80 10.98 -2.31
CA THR A 43 8.08 9.54 -2.36
C THR A 43 8.44 8.98 -1.00
N LEU A 44 9.30 9.68 -0.25
CA LEU A 44 9.72 9.27 1.08
C LEU A 44 8.55 9.25 2.07
N LEU A 45 7.72 10.30 2.04
CA LEU A 45 6.50 10.38 2.85
C LEU A 45 5.54 9.24 2.51
N LEU A 46 5.33 8.93 1.23
CA LEU A 46 4.48 7.83 0.80
C LEU A 46 5.00 6.47 1.27
N ALA A 47 6.32 6.24 1.21
CA ALA A 47 6.95 5.01 1.70
C ALA A 47 6.80 4.85 3.22
N VAL A 48 7.04 5.92 3.98
CA VAL A 48 6.85 5.94 5.44
C VAL A 48 5.38 5.68 5.78
N PHE A 49 4.46 6.36 5.12
CA PHE A 49 3.03 6.22 5.37
C PHE A 49 2.54 4.80 5.06
N THR A 50 2.98 4.23 3.94
CA THR A 50 2.69 2.84 3.57
C THR A 50 3.26 1.87 4.60
N SER A 51 4.49 2.07 5.08
CA SER A 51 5.11 1.22 6.12
C SER A 51 4.34 1.27 7.45
N VAL A 52 3.90 2.46 7.88
CA VAL A 52 3.09 2.64 9.09
C VAL A 52 1.72 1.98 8.95
N LEU A 53 1.06 2.16 7.81
CA LEU A 53 -0.24 1.53 7.53
C LEU A 53 -0.14 0.01 7.50
N VAL A 54 0.89 -0.55 6.86
CA VAL A 54 1.13 -2.00 6.83
C VAL A 54 1.43 -2.52 8.25
N ARG A 55 2.21 -1.80 9.06
CA ARG A 55 2.45 -2.22 10.46
C ARG A 55 1.21 -2.17 11.34
N LYS A 56 0.34 -1.18 11.12
CA LYS A 56 -0.84 -0.94 11.98
C LYS A 56 -2.08 -1.74 11.54
N TYR A 57 -2.28 -1.88 10.24
CA TYR A 57 -3.48 -2.43 9.62
C TYR A 57 -3.19 -3.61 8.68
N GLY A 58 -1.94 -3.81 8.27
CA GLY A 58 -1.56 -5.00 7.53
C GLY A 58 -1.89 -6.22 8.36
N SER A 59 -2.56 -7.18 7.73
CA SER A 59 -3.07 -8.39 8.37
C SER A 59 -2.01 -8.95 9.30
N LYS A 60 -2.29 -8.93 10.62
CA LYS A 60 -1.58 -9.83 11.53
C LYS A 60 -1.67 -11.20 10.86
N PRO A 61 -0.57 -11.95 10.67
CA PRO A 61 -0.70 -13.32 10.22
C PRO A 61 -1.71 -13.95 11.16
N VAL A 62 -2.86 -14.34 10.60
CA VAL A 62 -3.80 -15.18 11.31
C VAL A 62 -2.97 -16.42 11.58
N ASN A 63 -2.39 -16.49 12.77
CA ASN A 63 -2.02 -17.73 13.39
C ASN A 63 -3.34 -18.45 13.61
N GLU A 64 -3.93 -18.95 12.52
CA GLU A 64 -4.79 -20.11 12.54
C GLU A 64 -3.87 -21.21 13.05
N LYS A 65 -3.80 -21.31 14.38
CA LYS A 65 -3.59 -22.58 15.01
C LYS A 65 -4.72 -23.47 14.52
N GLN A 66 -4.51 -24.12 13.39
CA GLN A 66 -4.94 -25.50 13.23
C GLN A 66 -4.35 -26.25 14.42
N LYS A 67 -5.16 -26.43 15.46
CA LYS A 67 -4.95 -27.48 16.44
C LYS A 67 -6.32 -28.09 16.71
N ASN A 68 -6.59 -29.08 15.86
CA ASN A 68 -7.32 -30.33 16.09
C ASN A 68 -8.47 -30.29 17.08
#